data_AF-A0A370H4H6-F1
#
_entry.id   AF-A0A370H4H6-F1
#
_cell.length_a   1.000
_cell.length_b   1.000
_cell.length_c   1.000
_cell.angle_alpha   90.00
_cell.angle_beta   90.00
_cell.angle_gamma   90.00
#
_symmetry.space_group_name_H-M   'P 1'
#
loop_
_entity.id
_entity.type
_entity.pdbx_description
1 polymer ?
#
loop_
_entity_poly.entity_id
_entity_poly.type
_entity_poly.pdbx_seq_one_letter_code
_entity_poly.pdbx_strand_id
1 'polypeptide(L)'
;MDEDRFEAVARTLRASQAGGTRPVELARMAKDELGEDFRAINVVKVFRDAFEIPLPVLKSATCWQGFALAPDDTALSDDEFDRLLEPWLGPER
;
A
#
# COMPACT_ATOMS: atom_id res chain seq x y z
N MET A 1 -17.86 -7.28 9.64
CA MET A 1 -17.45 -6.40 8.53
C MET A 1 -16.38 -5.52 9.14
N ASP A 2 -15.11 -5.84 8.94
CA ASP A 2 -13.96 -5.17 9.57
C ASP A 2 -13.65 -3.79 8.94
N GLU A 3 -14.70 -3.08 8.52
CA GLU A 3 -14.61 -1.80 7.82
C GLU A 3 -13.95 -0.74 8.72
N ASP A 4 -14.31 -0.73 10.00
CA ASP A 4 -13.68 0.12 11.03
C ASP A 4 -12.16 -0.13 11.15
N ARG A 5 -11.71 -1.38 10.97
CA ARG A 5 -10.29 -1.73 11.09
C ARG A 5 -9.51 -1.20 9.89
N PHE A 6 -9.98 -1.43 8.66
CA PHE A 6 -9.30 -0.93 7.47
C PHE A 6 -9.25 0.60 7.44
N GLU A 7 -10.31 1.27 7.88
CA GLU A 7 -10.32 2.72 8.02
C GLU A 7 -9.31 3.19 9.07
N ALA A 8 -9.21 2.52 10.22
CA ALA A 8 -8.21 2.82 11.24
C ALA A 8 -6.78 2.69 10.69
N VAL A 9 -6.48 1.60 9.98
CA VAL A 9 -5.17 1.42 9.33
C VAL A 9 -4.91 2.50 8.28
N ALA A 10 -5.91 2.86 7.46
CA ALA A 10 -5.76 3.93 6.47
C ALA A 10 -5.44 5.28 7.11
N ARG A 11 -6.08 5.61 8.25
CA ARG A 11 -5.76 6.81 9.03
C ARG A 11 -4.34 6.75 9.60
N THR A 12 -3.90 5.61 10.12
CA THR A 12 -2.53 5.40 10.58
C THR A 12 -1.52 5.63 9.45
N LEU A 13 -1.71 5.01 8.29
CA LEU A 13 -0.81 5.19 7.15
C LEU A 13 -0.74 6.65 6.69
N ARG A 14 -1.87 7.35 6.65
CA ARG A 14 -1.91 8.77 6.32
C ARG A 14 -1.15 9.60 7.34
N ALA A 15 -1.30 9.33 8.64
CA ALA A 15 -0.57 10.04 9.69
C ALA A 15 0.93 9.75 9.68
N SER A 16 1.33 8.56 9.21
CA SER A 16 2.73 8.15 9.05
C SER A 16 3.36 8.58 7.72
N GLN A 17 2.57 9.08 6.78
CA GLN A 17 3.09 9.71 5.58
C GLN A 17 3.66 11.08 5.98
N ALA A 18 4.98 11.13 6.10
CA ALA A 18 5.74 12.36 6.23
C ALA A 18 6.48 12.60 4.90
N GLY A 19 6.90 13.83 4.64
CA GLY A 19 7.72 14.14 3.47
C GLY A 19 8.99 13.28 3.46
N GLY A 20 9.02 12.27 2.59
CA GLY A 20 10.13 11.32 2.46
C GLY A 20 9.84 9.87 2.87
N THR A 21 8.65 9.55 3.39
CA THR A 21 8.29 8.14 3.67
C THR A 21 8.14 7.38 2.35
N ARG A 22 8.88 6.27 2.18
CA ARG A 22 8.78 5.46 0.95
C ARG A 22 7.47 4.67 0.93
N PRO A 23 6.83 4.50 -0.24
CA PRO A 23 5.63 3.68 -0.36
C PRO A 23 5.77 2.26 0.21
N VAL A 24 6.93 1.62 0.04
CA VAL A 24 7.26 0.31 0.58
C VAL A 24 7.24 0.27 2.10
N GLU A 25 7.64 1.35 2.77
CA GLU A 25 7.59 1.47 4.23
C GLU A 25 6.15 1.53 4.72
N LEU A 26 5.29 2.28 4.03
CA LEU A 26 3.84 2.29 4.30
C LEU A 26 3.20 0.92 4.06
N ALA A 27 3.64 0.19 3.04
CA ALA A 27 3.13 -1.15 2.76
C ALA A 27 3.55 -2.18 3.82
N ARG A 28 4.78 -2.06 4.35
CA ARG A 28 5.25 -2.86 5.49
C ARG A 28 4.51 -2.51 6.77
N MET A 29 4.27 -1.23 7.04
CA MET A 29 3.42 -0.81 8.17
C MET A 29 2.00 -1.37 8.05
N ALA A 30 1.41 -1.32 6.86
CA ALA A 30 0.11 -1.94 6.60
C ALA A 30 0.13 -3.46 6.88
N LYS A 31 1.26 -4.14 6.60
CA LYS A 31 1.43 -5.55 6.94
C LYS A 31 1.45 -5.79 8.44
N ASP A 32 2.15 -4.96 9.21
CA ASP A 32 2.20 -5.08 10.66
C ASP A 32 0.82 -4.82 11.29
N GLU A 33 0.07 -3.83 10.80
CA GLU A 33 -1.27 -3.49 11.29
C GLU A 33 -2.36 -4.52 10.89
N LEU A 34 -2.27 -5.06 9.67
CA LEU A 34 -3.24 -6.03 9.15
C LEU A 34 -2.94 -7.47 9.59
N GLY A 35 -1.69 -7.81 9.88
CA GLY A 35 -1.30 -9.16 10.31
C GLY A 35 -1.76 -10.24 9.32
N GLU A 36 -2.58 -11.19 9.77
CA GLU A 36 -3.10 -12.30 8.95
C GLU A 36 -4.02 -11.83 7.80
N ASP A 37 -4.58 -10.63 7.90
CA ASP A 37 -5.40 -10.01 6.85
C ASP A 37 -4.56 -9.29 5.78
N PHE A 38 -3.23 -9.34 5.86
CA PHE A 38 -2.37 -8.72 4.86
C PHE A 38 -2.45 -9.47 3.52
N ARG A 39 -3.32 -8.97 2.64
CA ARG A 39 -3.56 -9.50 1.29
C ARG A 39 -3.69 -8.34 0.30
N ALA A 40 -3.38 -8.60 -0.97
CA ALA A 40 -3.43 -7.61 -2.03
C ALA A 40 -4.73 -6.78 -2.05
N ILE A 41 -5.90 -7.44 -1.94
CA ILE A 41 -7.20 -6.75 -1.95
C ILE A 41 -7.40 -5.79 -0.76
N ASN A 42 -6.88 -6.17 0.40
CA ASN A 42 -6.98 -5.37 1.62
C ASN A 42 -6.02 -4.17 1.57
N VAL A 43 -4.81 -4.36 1.02
CA VAL A 43 -3.88 -3.26 0.77
C VAL A 43 -4.44 -2.28 -0.26
N VAL A 44 -5.07 -2.77 -1.34
CA VAL A 44 -5.77 -1.91 -2.32
C VAL A 44 -6.81 -1.04 -1.61
N LYS A 45 -7.62 -1.63 -0.73
CA LYS A 45 -8.62 -0.87 0.05
C LYS A 45 -7.95 0.19 0.93
N VAL A 46 -7.00 -0.21 1.77
CA VAL A 46 -6.34 0.69 2.74
C VAL A 46 -5.60 1.83 2.04
N PHE A 47 -4.84 1.56 0.98
CA PHE A 47 -4.11 2.59 0.24
C PHE A 47 -5.05 3.53 -0.52
N ARG A 48 -6.16 3.01 -1.07
CA ARG A 48 -7.18 3.85 -1.68
C ARG A 48 -7.83 4.77 -0.65
N ASP A 49 -8.20 4.23 0.49
CA ASP A 49 -8.88 4.98 1.56
C ASP A 49 -7.93 6.01 2.22
N ALA A 50 -6.61 5.75 2.22
CA ALA A 50 -5.59 6.65 2.76
C ALA A 50 -5.17 7.77 1.80
N PHE A 51 -4.93 7.44 0.52
CA PHE A 51 -4.22 8.32 -0.41
C PHE A 51 -4.97 8.57 -1.73
N GLU A 52 -6.19 8.04 -1.85
CA GLU A 52 -7.05 8.18 -3.04
C GLU A 52 -6.33 7.83 -4.34
N ILE A 53 -5.48 6.79 -4.31
CA ILE A 53 -4.73 6.31 -5.48
C ILE A 53 -5.73 5.68 -6.46
N PRO A 54 -5.59 5.92 -7.79
CA PRO A 54 -6.45 5.29 -8.78
C PRO A 54 -6.37 3.76 -8.74
N LEU A 55 -7.53 3.11 -8.88
CA LEU A 55 -7.63 1.65 -8.90
C LEU A 55 -6.70 0.96 -9.91
N PRO A 56 -6.48 1.48 -11.15
CA PRO A 56 -5.55 0.83 -12.08
C PRO A 56 -4.11 0.79 -11.54
N VAL A 57 -3.67 1.85 -10.86
CA VAL A 57 -2.33 1.92 -10.24
C VAL A 57 -2.24 0.93 -9.09
N LEU A 58 -3.24 0.90 -8.21
CA LEU A 58 -3.29 -0.06 -7.11
C LEU A 58 -3.34 -1.51 -7.59
N LYS A 59 -4.02 -1.77 -8.71
CA LYS A 59 -4.04 -3.10 -9.34
C LYS A 59 -2.63 -3.52 -9.77
N SER A 60 -1.87 -2.63 -10.40
CA SER A 60 -0.46 -2.89 -10.72
C SER A 60 0.38 -3.11 -9.46
N ALA A 61 0.13 -2.33 -8.40
CA ALA A 61 0.84 -2.46 -7.13
C ALA A 61 0.62 -3.83 -6.46
N THR A 62 -0.46 -4.55 -6.79
CA THR A 62 -0.68 -5.92 -6.27
C THR A 62 0.33 -6.95 -6.76
N CYS A 63 1.09 -6.65 -7.82
CA CYS A 63 2.20 -7.47 -8.28
C CYS A 63 3.45 -7.33 -7.41
N TRP A 64 3.46 -6.50 -6.37
CA TRP A 64 4.63 -6.35 -5.49
C TRP A 64 5.05 -7.66 -4.83
N GLN A 65 6.36 -7.96 -4.87
CA GLN A 65 6.98 -9.13 -4.25
C GLN A 65 6.72 -9.24 -2.73
N GLY A 66 6.41 -8.11 -2.07
CA GLY A 66 6.04 -8.10 -0.66
C GLY A 66 4.75 -8.87 -0.37
N PHE A 67 3.93 -9.13 -1.40
CA PHE A 67 2.86 -10.10 -1.36
C PHE A 67 3.42 -11.50 -1.65
N ALA A 68 3.28 -12.42 -0.69
CA ALA A 68 3.79 -13.80 -0.75
C ALA A 68 3.19 -14.69 -1.87
N LEU A 69 2.47 -14.11 -2.84
CA LEU A 69 1.77 -14.80 -3.92
C LEU A 69 2.17 -14.30 -5.32
N ALA A 70 3.05 -13.30 -5.44
CA ALA A 70 3.49 -12.83 -6.75
C ALA A 70 4.44 -13.87 -7.40
N PRO A 71 4.18 -14.36 -8.61
CA PRO A 71 5.12 -15.22 -9.32
C PRO A 71 6.37 -14.40 -9.69
N ASP A 72 7.56 -14.95 -9.36
CA ASP A 72 8.86 -14.26 -9.38
C ASP A 72 9.15 -13.50 -10.69
N ASP A 73 8.76 -14.04 -11.85
CA ASP A 73 9.04 -13.42 -13.17
C ASP A 73 8.16 -12.20 -13.50
N THR A 74 7.16 -11.88 -12.67
CA THR A 74 6.25 -10.73 -12.88
C THR A 74 6.08 -9.85 -11.65
N ALA A 75 6.84 -10.15 -10.60
CA ALA A 75 6.76 -9.44 -9.33
C ALA A 75 7.43 -8.07 -9.43
N LEU A 76 6.77 -7.02 -8.94
CA LEU A 76 7.42 -5.72 -8.76
C LEU A 76 8.38 -5.80 -7.59
N SER A 77 9.62 -5.35 -7.81
CA SER A 77 10.58 -5.10 -6.73
C SER A 77 10.13 -3.95 -5.82
N ASP A 78 10.78 -3.80 -4.68
CA ASP A 78 10.53 -2.68 -3.75
C ASP A 78 10.74 -1.31 -4.45
N ASP A 79 11.77 -1.19 -5.29
CA ASP A 79 12.04 0.06 -6.01
C ASP A 79 11.03 0.34 -7.13
N GLU A 80 10.50 -0.68 -7.80
CA GLU A 80 9.43 -0.51 -8.80
C GLU A 80 8.09 -0.17 -8.14
N PHE A 81 7.80 -0.79 -6.99
CA PHE A 81 6.64 -0.46 -6.18
C PHE A 81 6.68 0.99 -5.69
N ASP A 82 7.85 1.45 -5.23
CA ASP A 82 8.04 2.83 -4.81
C ASP A 82 7.82 3.80 -5.97
N ARG A 83 8.48 3.58 -7.12
CA ARG A 83 8.29 4.44 -8.31
C ARG A 83 6.84 4.50 -8.78
N LEU A 84 6.10 3.40 -8.65
CA LEU A 84 4.69 3.32 -9.04
C LEU A 84 3.79 4.21 -8.15
N LEU A 85 4.09 4.27 -6.86
CA LEU A 85 3.23 4.91 -5.85
C LEU A 85 3.72 6.30 -5.40
N GLU A 86 5.00 6.62 -5.58
CA GLU A 86 5.61 7.92 -5.22
C GLU A 86 4.82 9.13 -5.75
N PRO A 87 4.31 9.16 -7.00
CA PRO A 87 3.54 10.30 -7.50
C PRO A 87 2.25 10.57 -6.72
N TRP A 88 1.75 9.58 -5.98
CA TRP A 88 0.49 9.66 -5.24
C TRP A 88 0.68 9.91 -3.75
N LEU A 89 1.91 9.77 -3.26
CA LEU A 89 2.30 9.85 -1.85
C LEU A 89 3.19 11.07 -1.57
N GLY A 90 3.26 12.03 -2.49
CA GLY A 90 4.01 13.27 -2.34
C GLY A 90 3.40 14.25 -1.31
N PRO A 91 4.19 15.20 -0.81
CA PRO A 91 3.82 16.14 0.28
C PRO A 91 2.77 17.20 -0.09
N GLU A 92 2.27 17.23 -1.32
CA GLU A 92 1.40 18.29 -1.86
C GLU A 92 -0.03 17.82 -2.18
N ARG A 93 -0.57 16.84 -1.44
CA ARG A 93 -1.99 16.45 -1.52
C ARG A 93 -2.74 16.71 -0.23
#